data_AF-D0NR83-F1
#
_entry.id   AF-D0NR83-F1
#
_cell.length_a   1.000
_cell.length_b   1.000
_cell.length_c   1.000
_cell.angle_alpha   90.00
_cell.angle_beta   90.00
_cell.angle_gamma   90.00
#
_symmetry.space_group_name_H-M   'P 1'
#
loop_
_entity.id
_entity.type
_entity.pdbx_description
1 polymer ?
#
loop_
_entity_poly.entity_id
_entity_poly.type
_entity_poly.pdbx_seq_one_letter_code
_entity_poly.pdbx_strand_id
1 'polypeptide(L)'
;MSRHDPHGSLLCIHSVVVDQTFRRRGLATQLLKRYVEVILDLQPHVKRIMLISKANLVGFYVNCGFSVTRLSPVVHGQDPWFELSLDCKKARLPPLIQCLVLFFS
;
A
#
# COMPACT_ATOMS: atom_id res chain seq x y z
N MET A 1 4.91 -20.91 -4.08
CA MET A 1 5.70 -19.70 -4.38
C MET A 1 6.22 -19.84 -5.79
N SER A 2 5.54 -19.22 -6.76
CA SER A 2 5.70 -19.60 -8.17
C SER A 2 5.97 -18.36 -9.01
N ARG A 3 7.26 -18.21 -9.36
CA ARG A 3 7.86 -17.27 -10.31
C ARG A 3 7.69 -15.78 -9.99
N HIS A 4 8.74 -15.20 -9.41
CA HIS A 4 8.97 -13.77 -9.49
C HIS A 4 9.31 -13.42 -10.94
N ASP A 5 8.49 -12.58 -11.56
CA ASP A 5 8.75 -12.02 -12.88
C ASP A 5 9.27 -10.58 -12.67
N PRO A 6 10.56 -10.30 -13.01
CA PRO A 6 11.14 -8.97 -12.88
C PRO A 6 10.45 -7.89 -13.74
N HIS A 7 9.65 -8.29 -14.72
CA HIS A 7 8.86 -7.40 -15.57
C HIS A 7 7.36 -7.46 -15.26
N GLY A 8 6.99 -8.16 -14.18
CA GLY A 8 5.62 -8.28 -13.72
C GLY A 8 5.01 -6.93 -13.37
N SER A 9 3.78 -6.70 -13.80
CA SER A 9 3.06 -5.46 -13.48
C SER A 9 2.51 -5.39 -12.05
N LEU A 10 2.74 -6.44 -11.25
CA LEU A 10 2.18 -6.63 -9.91
C LEU A 10 3.31 -6.89 -8.92
N LEU A 11 3.42 -6.04 -7.90
CA LEU A 11 4.38 -6.18 -6.82
C LEU A 11 3.68 -6.66 -5.55
N CYS A 12 4.10 -7.79 -4.99
CA CYS A 12 3.56 -8.31 -3.73
C CYS A 12 4.47 -7.94 -2.54
N ILE A 13 3.93 -7.26 -1.54
CA ILE A 13 4.61 -7.06 -0.26
C ILE A 13 4.29 -8.24 0.65
N HIS A 14 5.31 -9.01 1.02
CA HIS A 14 5.17 -10.21 1.83
C HIS A 14 5.24 -9.95 3.34
N SER A 15 5.97 -8.92 3.77
CA SER A 15 6.15 -8.62 5.19
C SER A 15 6.47 -7.16 5.42
N VAL A 16 5.87 -6.57 6.46
CA VAL A 16 6.19 -5.25 6.99
C VAL A 16 6.24 -5.39 8.50
N VAL A 17 7.41 -5.17 9.09
CA VAL A 17 7.63 -5.36 10.53
C VAL A 17 8.32 -4.13 11.10
N VAL A 18 7.80 -3.66 12.24
CA VAL A 18 8.45 -2.65 13.08
C VAL A 18 8.61 -3.25 14.46
N ASP A 19 9.83 -3.13 15.00
CA ASP A 19 10.18 -3.57 16.34
C ASP A 19 9.22 -2.94 17.37
N GLN A 20 8.84 -3.74 18.37
CA GLN A 20 7.79 -3.37 19.33
C GLN A 20 8.10 -2.07 20.08
N THR A 21 9.37 -1.79 20.38
CA THR A 21 9.82 -0.60 21.11
C THR A 21 9.64 0.69 20.30
N PHE A 22 9.52 0.57 18.97
CA PHE A 22 9.40 1.67 18.02
C PHE A 22 7.98 1.81 17.43
N ARG A 23 7.02 0.98 17.84
CA ARG A 23 5.63 1.06 17.37
C ARG A 23 4.94 2.34 17.88
N ARG A 24 3.83 2.70 17.24
CA ARG A 24 2.98 3.86 17.56
C ARG A 24 3.64 5.24 17.41
N ARG A 25 4.83 5.30 16.80
CA ARG A 25 5.56 6.55 16.48
C ARG A 25 5.40 7.00 15.02
N GLY A 26 4.51 6.38 14.25
CA GLY A 26 4.31 6.67 12.82
C GLY A 26 5.39 6.12 11.87
N LEU A 27 6.42 5.44 12.40
CA LEU A 27 7.54 4.91 11.61
C LEU A 27 7.10 3.92 10.52
N ALA A 28 6.14 3.03 10.82
CA ALA A 28 5.61 2.09 9.83
C ALA A 28 4.94 2.81 8.65
N THR A 29 4.19 3.89 8.93
CA THR A 29 3.53 4.70 7.91
C THR A 29 4.56 5.41 7.04
N GLN A 30 5.57 6.04 7.66
CA GLN A 30 6.64 6.73 6.93
C GLN A 30 7.44 5.76 6.05
N LEU A 31 7.83 4.61 6.60
CA LEU A 31 8.56 3.58 5.88
C LEU A 31 7.76 3.05 4.69
N LEU A 32 6.48 2.74 4.90
CA LEU A 32 5.64 2.21 3.83
C LEU A 32 5.37 3.25 2.72
N LYS A 33 5.10 4.50 3.08
CA LYS A 33 4.92 5.58 2.09
C LYS A 33 6.19 5.81 1.29
N ARG A 34 7.34 5.88 1.97
CA ARG A 34 8.64 6.05 1.31
C ARG A 34 8.96 4.87 0.39
N TYR A 35 8.66 3.65 0.82
CA TYR A 35 8.82 2.46 -0.01
C TYR A 35 7.97 2.54 -1.29
N VAL A 36 6.70 2.95 -1.17
CA VAL A 36 5.82 3.13 -2.33
C VAL A 36 6.39 4.19 -3.28
N GLU A 37 6.79 5.36 -2.78
CA GLU A 37 7.43 6.42 -3.60
C GLU A 37 8.62 5.87 -4.41
N VAL A 38 9.54 5.17 -3.73
CA VAL A 38 10.73 4.58 -4.38
C VAL A 38 10.34 3.58 -5.47
N ILE A 39 9.31 2.77 -5.24
CA ILE A 39 8.81 1.83 -6.27
C ILE A 39 8.18 2.58 -7.45
N LEU A 40 7.42 3.64 -7.19
CA LEU A 40 6.79 4.42 -8.25
C LEU A 40 7.83 5.06 -9.18
N ASP A 41 8.95 5.51 -8.61
CA ASP A 41 10.07 6.15 -9.31
C ASP A 41 10.95 5.14 -10.06
N LEU A 42 11.39 4.07 -9.39
CA LEU A 42 12.36 3.12 -9.93
C LEU A 42 11.72 2.03 -10.81
N GLN A 43 10.43 1.75 -10.64
CA GLN A 43 9.75 0.64 -11.33
C GLN A 43 8.48 1.12 -12.05
N PRO A 44 8.62 1.84 -13.19
CA PRO A 44 7.49 2.37 -13.94
C PRO A 44 6.52 1.30 -14.44
N HIS A 45 7.02 0.08 -14.67
CA HIS A 45 6.27 -1.08 -15.15
C HIS A 45 5.30 -1.65 -14.10
N VAL A 46 5.53 -1.41 -12.81
CA VAL A 46 4.63 -1.84 -11.73
C VAL A 46 3.36 -0.99 -11.78
N LYS A 47 2.23 -1.65 -12.04
CA LYS A 47 0.90 -1.03 -12.12
C LYS A 47 0.14 -1.14 -10.80
N ARG A 48 0.42 -2.17 -10.00
CA ARG A 48 -0.31 -2.44 -8.75
C ARG A 48 0.63 -3.04 -7.70
N ILE A 49 0.49 -2.55 -6.47
CA ILE A 49 1.12 -3.16 -5.29
C ILE A 49 0.03 -3.91 -4.52
N MET A 50 0.30 -5.14 -4.09
CA MET A 50 -0.65 -5.97 -3.35
C MET A 50 -0.03 -6.50 -2.06
N LEU A 51 -0.86 -6.67 -1.05
CA LEU A 51 -0.50 -7.32 0.21
C LEU A 51 -1.72 -7.96 0.84
N ILE A 52 -1.48 -8.87 1.78
CA ILE A 52 -2.52 -9.43 2.63
C ILE A 52 -2.28 -8.99 4.08
N SER A 53 -3.36 -8.62 4.79
CA SER A 53 -3.27 -8.27 6.21
C SER A 53 -4.41 -8.85 7.02
N LYS A 54 -4.18 -8.98 8.34
CA LYS A 54 -5.25 -9.23 9.30
C LYS A 54 -6.19 -8.02 9.40
N ALA A 55 -7.43 -8.26 9.83
CA ALA A 55 -8.49 -7.26 9.96
C ALA A 55 -8.08 -6.01 10.76
N ASN A 56 -7.39 -6.21 11.89
CA ASN A 56 -6.94 -5.14 12.78
C ASN A 56 -5.91 -4.18 12.16
N LEU A 57 -5.22 -4.60 11.09
CA LEU A 57 -4.22 -3.79 10.38
C LEU A 57 -4.78 -3.15 9.11
N VAL A 58 -6.00 -3.50 8.67
CA VAL A 58 -6.60 -2.96 7.44
C VAL A 58 -6.66 -1.44 7.49
N GLY A 59 -7.12 -0.85 8.59
CA GLY A 59 -7.19 0.61 8.74
C GLY A 59 -5.83 1.30 8.62
N PHE A 60 -4.76 0.66 9.10
CA PHE A 60 -3.39 1.17 8.94
C PHE A 60 -2.98 1.25 7.45
N TYR A 61 -3.24 0.20 6.68
CA TYR A 61 -2.90 0.18 5.26
C TYR A 61 -3.79 1.11 4.43
N VAL A 62 -5.08 1.21 4.76
CA VAL A 62 -6.00 2.17 4.13
C VAL A 62 -5.51 3.61 4.33
N ASN A 63 -5.04 3.96 5.53
CA ASN A 63 -4.44 5.27 5.81
C ASN A 63 -3.14 5.52 5.03
N CYS A 64 -2.49 4.47 4.52
CA CYS A 64 -1.32 4.57 3.64
C CYS A 64 -1.69 4.64 2.15
N GLY A 65 -2.98 4.64 1.79
CA GLY A 65 -3.48 4.74 0.42
C GLY A 65 -3.86 3.42 -0.24
N PHE A 66 -3.82 2.31 0.50
CA PHE A 66 -4.29 1.02 0.00
C PHE A 66 -5.83 0.95 0.04
N SER A 67 -6.40 0.17 -0.85
CA SER A 67 -7.83 -0.15 -0.89
C SER A 67 -8.03 -1.63 -0.60
N VAL A 68 -9.06 -1.97 0.17
CA VAL A 68 -9.44 -3.36 0.42
C VAL A 68 -10.09 -3.91 -0.84
N THR A 69 -9.54 -4.98 -1.39
CA THR A 69 -10.07 -5.61 -2.60
C THR A 69 -11.13 -6.65 -2.24
N ARG A 70 -10.77 -7.61 -1.38
CA ARG A 70 -11.65 -8.72 -1.00
C ARG A 70 -11.13 -9.43 0.26
N LEU A 71 -11.98 -10.28 0.83
CA LEU A 71 -11.54 -11.32 1.76
C LEU A 71 -10.64 -12.30 1.00
N SER A 72 -9.45 -12.56 1.54
CA SER A 72 -8.54 -13.55 0.98
C SER A 72 -9.10 -14.94 1.22
N PRO A 73 -9.15 -15.82 0.21
CA PRO A 73 -9.48 -17.24 0.39
C PRO A 73 -8.37 -18.00 1.13
N VAL A 74 -7.21 -17.37 1.37
CA VAL A 74 -6.08 -17.96 2.07
C VAL A 74 -6.38 -18.03 3.57
N VAL A 75 -6.70 -19.23 4.03
CA VAL A 75 -6.89 -19.53 5.46
C VAL A 75 -5.55 -20.01 6.04
N HIS A 76 -4.73 -19.07 6.50
CA HIS A 76 -3.59 -19.38 7.37
C HIS A 76 -3.96 -19.05 8.82
N GLY A 77 -4.45 -20.05 9.55
CA GLY A 77 -4.93 -19.93 10.94
C GLY A 77 -6.44 -19.73 11.05
N GLN A 78 -6.92 -19.25 12.20
CA GLN A 78 -8.35 -18.99 12.43
C GLN A 78 -8.82 -17.59 11.98
N ASP A 79 -7.89 -16.66 11.76
CA ASP A 79 -8.25 -15.28 11.44
C ASP A 79 -8.41 -15.05 9.93
N PRO A 80 -9.44 -14.29 9.50
CA PRO A 80 -9.57 -13.86 8.11
C PRO A 80 -8.44 -12.93 7.70
N TRP A 81 -7.92 -13.15 6.50
CA TRP A 81 -6.97 -12.25 5.84
C TRP A 81 -7.69 -11.42 4.79
N PHE A 82 -7.35 -10.15 4.68
CA PHE A 82 -7.89 -9.24 3.67
C PHE A 82 -6.82 -8.98 2.62
N GLU A 83 -7.19 -9.05 1.35
CA GLU A 83 -6.36 -8.58 0.25
C GLU A 83 -6.49 -7.07 0.10
N LEU A 84 -5.36 -6.38 0.11
CA LEU A 84 -5.27 -4.95 -0.12
C LEU A 84 -4.46 -4.67 -1.38
N SER A 85 -4.85 -3.64 -2.11
CA SER A 85 -4.14 -3.20 -3.31
C SER A 85 -3.98 -1.68 -3.35
N LEU A 86 -2.87 -1.24 -3.94
CA LEU A 86 -2.58 0.16 -4.24
C LEU A 86 -2.33 0.29 -5.74
N ASP A 87 -3.07 1.19 -6.37
CA ASP A 87 -2.93 1.50 -7.79
C ASP A 87 -1.78 2.51 -7.99
N CYS A 88 -0.71 2.07 -8.66
CA CYS A 88 0.46 2.90 -8.88
C CYS A 88 0.19 4.06 -9.85
N LYS A 89 -0.73 3.90 -10.80
CA LYS A 89 -1.10 4.99 -11.71
C LYS A 89 -1.83 6.09 -10.93
N LYS A 90 -2.77 5.69 -10.06
CA LYS A 90 -3.47 6.64 -9.19
C LYS A 90 -2.52 7.32 -8.21
N ALA A 91 -1.55 6.57 -7.66
CA ALA A 91 -0.58 7.11 -6.71
C ALA A 91 0.47 8.05 -7.35
N ARG A 92 0.71 7.95 -8.66
CA ARG A 92 1.55 8.90 -9.42
C ARG A 92 0.85 10.22 -9.72
N LEU A 93 -0.48 10.25 -9.67
CA LEU A 93 -1.20 11.50 -9.86
C LEU A 93 -0.93 12.37 -8.63
N PRO A 94 -0.46 13.63 -8.80
CA PRO A 94 -0.39 14.55 -7.69
C PRO A 94 -1.79 14.64 -7.07
N PRO A 95 -1.90 14.77 -5.72
CA PRO A 95 -3.18 15.13 -5.15
C PRO A 95 -3.61 16.40 -5.89
N LEU A 96 -4.77 16.34 -6.55
CA LEU A 96 -5.46 17.50 -7.07
C LEU A 96 -5.80 18.35 -5.84
N ILE A 97 -4.81 19.11 -5.37
CA ILE A 97 -5.04 20.30 -4.58
C ILE A 97 -5.70 21.22 -5.59
N GLN A 98 -7.02 21.12 -5.68
CA GLN A 98 -7.81 22.19 -6.25
C GLN A 98 -7.52 23.38 -5.33
N CYS A 99 -6.45 24.11 -5.65
CA CYS A 99 -6.25 25.48 -5.21
C CYS A 99 -7.47 26.20 -5.76
N LEU A 100 -8.57 26.18 -5.01
CA LEU A 100 -9.64 27.12 -5.14
C LEU A 100 -8.99 28.47 -4.83
N VAL A 101 -8.32 29.04 -5.84
CA VAL A 101 -7.97 30.44 -5.88
C VAL A 101 -9.33 31.11 -5.91
N LEU A 102 -9.87 31.37 -4.73
CA LEU A 102 -10.97 32.30 -4.55
C LEU A 102 -10.42 33.65 -5.01
N PHE A 103 -10.56 33.91 -6.31
CA PHE A 103 -10.59 35.27 -6.83
C PHE A 103 -11.81 35.92 -6.16
N PHE A 104 -11.60 36.53 -4.99
CA PHE A 104 -12.49 37.57 -4.53
C PHE A 104 -12.27 38.76 -5.47
N SER A 105 -13.34 39.05 -6.21
CA SER A 105 -13.46 40.19 -7.11
C SER A 105 -13.47 41.52 -6.36
#